data_AF-A0A1H5D3Y9-F1
#
_entry.id   AF-A0A1H5D3Y9-F1
#
_cell.length_a   1.000
_cell.length_b   1.000
_cell.length_c   1.000
_cell.angle_alpha   90.00
_cell.angle_beta   90.00
_cell.angle_gamma   90.00
#
_symmetry.space_group_name_H-M   'P 1'
#
loop_
_entity.id
_entity.type
_entity.pdbx_description
1 polymer ?
#
loop_
_entity_poly.entity_id
_entity_poly.type
_entity_poly.pdbx_seq_one_letter_code
_entity_poly.pdbx_strand_id
1 'polypeptide(L)'
;MPTADLRVFRCTTGYNAAGELIVDQVEVDDLTSMSIWVPELLEVNALAAPLGRPLAYRVKQHELNLVLSFLDTPRFGMVTARRDDLKSAARHISAFVVESVGMGMLTATMRDFYQWTGDHDHLEHFDALPKDLLPAYQKVGVRPDLLFRDPAGAEKGVAGEARGRSTRPSPLLKPLAAQRKRLDKILGWSQRHTYHPVTMAWTYLGGTGLSVDLFDVVFPPPAQRRPAPSPPPIQPEPPVSGNGPTRPEQPPGPSDVHESGLGVEQPDISRPSEQRRIRAVADDYDSGMSLSVNFTGTVDNLYETAPAGGPEQVLDGAQVRGDWVSADLLGASTTQLFLGVLPEEPSTTLQQRIRERRTDPERSADRVQADVFGRLIVAVSLDSDSPPRWEEVADRLS
;
A
#
# COMPACT_ATOMS: atom_id res chain seq x y z
N MET A 1 9.49 -12.76 15.36
CA MET A 1 9.15 -11.74 14.37
C MET A 1 7.76 -11.21 14.69
N PRO A 2 7.47 -9.93 14.40
CA PRO A 2 6.09 -9.46 14.39
C PRO A 2 5.23 -10.29 13.45
N THR A 3 3.96 -10.46 13.77
CA THR A 3 3.02 -11.26 12.96
C THR A 3 1.72 -10.52 12.69
N ALA A 4 0.96 -11.01 11.71
CA ALA A 4 -0.41 -10.64 11.45
C ALA A 4 -1.26 -11.86 11.15
N ASP A 5 -2.57 -11.72 11.30
CA ASP A 5 -3.52 -12.74 10.85
C ASP A 5 -3.72 -12.62 9.33
N LEU A 6 -3.66 -13.74 8.62
CA LEU A 6 -3.92 -13.82 7.19
C LEU A 6 -5.07 -14.78 6.93
N ARG A 7 -6.09 -14.29 6.22
CA ARG A 7 -7.24 -15.08 5.77
C ARG A 7 -7.26 -15.11 4.26
N VAL A 8 -7.07 -16.28 3.69
CA VAL A 8 -7.02 -16.46 2.24
C VAL A 8 -8.39 -16.90 1.75
N PHE A 9 -8.96 -16.11 0.84
CA PHE A 9 -10.21 -16.39 0.17
C PHE A 9 -9.94 -16.78 -1.27
N ARG A 10 -10.17 -18.06 -1.59
CA ARG A 10 -10.11 -18.54 -2.97
C ARG A 10 -11.38 -18.12 -3.70
N CYS A 11 -11.21 -17.36 -4.78
CA CYS A 11 -12.28 -16.73 -5.53
C CYS A 11 -12.34 -17.33 -6.93
N THR A 12 -13.33 -18.20 -7.18
CA THR A 12 -13.61 -18.65 -8.54
C THR A 12 -14.43 -17.60 -9.27
N THR A 13 -14.12 -17.41 -10.55
CA THR A 13 -14.76 -16.37 -11.36
C THR A 13 -15.65 -16.97 -12.43
N GLY A 14 -16.69 -16.23 -12.78
CA GLY A 14 -17.68 -16.59 -13.79
C GLY A 14 -18.18 -15.35 -14.53
N TYR A 15 -19.24 -15.52 -15.33
CA TYR A 15 -19.84 -14.41 -16.05
C TYR A 15 -21.25 -14.15 -15.57
N ASN A 16 -21.59 -12.88 -15.38
CA ASN A 16 -22.97 -12.47 -15.19
C ASN A 16 -23.75 -12.51 -16.54
N ALA A 17 -25.04 -12.19 -16.50
CA ALA A 17 -25.88 -12.14 -17.69
C ALA A 17 -25.42 -11.11 -18.74
N ALA A 18 -24.70 -10.07 -18.33
CA ALA A 18 -24.12 -9.06 -19.22
C ALA A 18 -22.76 -9.49 -19.83
N GLY A 19 -22.26 -10.68 -19.47
CA GLY A 19 -20.97 -11.17 -19.94
C GLY A 19 -19.76 -10.56 -19.22
N GLU A 20 -19.97 -9.84 -18.12
CA GLU A 20 -18.89 -9.30 -17.29
C GLU A 20 -18.32 -10.39 -16.39
N LEU A 21 -16.99 -10.42 -16.29
CA LEU A 21 -16.28 -11.28 -15.35
C LEU A 21 -16.56 -10.81 -13.92
N ILE A 22 -17.14 -11.70 -13.13
CA ILE A 22 -17.49 -11.46 -11.73
C ILE A 22 -16.99 -12.61 -10.85
N VAL A 23 -17.01 -12.40 -9.54
CA VAL A 23 -16.83 -13.46 -8.57
C VAL A 23 -18.05 -14.38 -8.61
N ASP A 24 -17.85 -15.67 -8.85
CA ASP A 24 -18.91 -16.66 -8.77
C ASP A 24 -18.98 -17.17 -7.33
N GLN A 25 -17.99 -17.96 -6.92
CA GLN A 25 -17.89 -18.53 -5.58
C GLN A 25 -16.69 -17.99 -4.82
N VAL A 26 -16.83 -17.95 -3.50
CA VAL A 26 -15.72 -17.63 -2.60
C VAL A 26 -15.75 -18.59 -1.43
N GLU A 27 -14.61 -19.20 -1.17
CA GLU A 27 -14.37 -20.08 -0.04
C GLU A 27 -13.12 -19.62 0.72
N VAL A 28 -13.09 -19.90 2.03
CA VAL A 28 -11.87 -19.70 2.81
C VAL A 28 -10.96 -20.90 2.52
N ASP A 29 -9.80 -20.61 1.97
CA ASP A 29 -8.78 -21.58 1.60
C ASP A 29 -7.84 -21.83 2.78
N ASP A 30 -7.44 -20.75 3.46
CA ASP A 30 -6.50 -20.81 4.58
C ASP A 30 -6.77 -19.73 5.63
N LEU A 31 -6.44 -20.05 6.88
CA LEU A 31 -6.44 -19.17 8.05
C LEU A 31 -5.12 -19.37 8.77
N THR A 32 -4.18 -18.47 8.53
CA THR A 32 -2.81 -18.61 9.03
C THR A 32 -2.34 -17.31 9.68
N SER A 33 -1.16 -17.36 10.29
CA SER A 33 -0.45 -16.17 10.71
C SER A 33 0.73 -15.95 9.78
N MET A 34 0.84 -14.73 9.25
CA MET A 34 1.98 -14.34 8.43
C MET A 34 2.99 -13.55 9.26
N SER A 35 4.24 -13.78 8.93
CA SER A 35 5.40 -13.13 9.52
C SER A 35 5.63 -11.79 8.82
N ILE A 36 5.84 -10.69 9.57
CA ILE A 36 6.00 -9.34 9.01
C ILE A 36 7.45 -8.85 9.19
N TRP A 37 8.10 -8.57 8.07
CA TRP A 37 9.31 -7.74 8.03
C TRP A 37 8.89 -6.28 7.95
N VAL A 38 9.06 -5.52 9.04
CA VAL A 38 8.55 -4.14 9.16
C VAL A 38 9.10 -3.20 8.07
N PRO A 39 10.37 -3.30 7.62
CA PRO A 39 10.83 -2.54 6.46
C PRO A 39 9.97 -2.75 5.19
N GLU A 40 9.41 -3.94 4.95
CA GLU A 40 8.54 -4.19 3.77
C GLU A 40 7.19 -3.50 3.90
N LEU A 41 6.65 -3.41 5.12
CA LEU A 41 5.45 -2.62 5.40
C LEU A 41 5.64 -1.15 4.96
N LEU A 42 6.87 -0.66 5.08
CA LEU A 42 7.24 0.71 4.78
C LEU A 42 7.74 0.90 3.35
N GLU A 43 8.11 -0.16 2.63
CA GLU A 43 8.76 -0.11 1.31
C GLU A 43 8.00 0.76 0.30
N VAL A 44 6.72 0.46 0.06
CA VAL A 44 5.89 1.22 -0.91
C VAL A 44 5.84 2.69 -0.52
N ASN A 45 5.73 2.98 0.78
CA ASN A 45 5.71 4.34 1.26
C ASN A 45 7.08 4.99 1.11
N ALA A 46 8.18 4.30 1.43
CA ALA A 46 9.55 4.81 1.30
C ALA A 46 9.88 5.17 -0.14
N LEU A 47 9.42 4.36 -1.09
CA LEU A 47 9.58 4.56 -2.52
C LEU A 47 8.60 5.59 -3.11
N ALA A 48 7.51 5.93 -2.43
CA ALA A 48 6.52 6.88 -2.96
C ALA A 48 7.12 8.28 -3.15
N ALA A 49 7.22 8.72 -4.41
CA ALA A 49 7.70 10.03 -4.80
C ALA A 49 6.56 10.94 -5.33
N PRO A 50 6.42 12.18 -4.82
CA PRO A 50 5.53 13.15 -5.43
C PRO A 50 6.05 13.54 -6.82
N LEU A 51 5.18 13.52 -7.83
CA LEU A 51 5.58 13.88 -9.18
C LEU A 51 6.07 15.33 -9.27
N GLY A 52 7.20 15.51 -9.94
CA GLY A 52 7.73 16.83 -10.30
C GLY A 52 8.15 17.67 -9.09
N ARG A 53 8.32 17.05 -7.91
CA ARG A 53 8.80 17.73 -6.71
C ARG A 53 9.97 16.97 -6.10
N PRO A 54 11.02 17.67 -5.66
CA PRO A 54 12.12 17.03 -4.96
C PRO A 54 11.62 16.43 -3.63
N LEU A 55 12.04 15.21 -3.31
CA LEU A 55 11.77 14.57 -2.02
C LEU A 55 12.75 15.12 -0.99
N ALA A 56 12.23 15.78 0.05
CA ALA A 56 13.05 16.21 1.19
C ALA A 56 13.14 15.09 2.23
N TYR A 57 14.37 14.80 2.69
CA TYR A 57 14.65 13.71 3.63
C TYR A 57 13.75 13.74 4.86
N ARG A 58 13.63 14.89 5.52
CA ARG A 58 12.85 15.04 6.75
C ARG A 58 11.36 14.81 6.55
N VAL A 59 10.81 15.19 5.38
CA VAL A 59 9.41 14.90 5.06
C VAL A 59 9.23 13.38 4.97
N LYS A 60 10.13 12.71 4.26
CA LYS A 60 10.01 11.27 4.06
C LYS A 60 10.18 10.47 5.34
N GLN A 61 11.17 10.82 6.14
CA GLN A 61 11.38 10.26 7.46
C GLN A 61 10.14 10.48 8.35
N HIS A 62 9.54 11.67 8.31
CA HIS A 62 8.35 11.98 9.10
C HIS A 62 7.12 11.19 8.65
N GLU A 63 6.90 11.00 7.34
CA GLU A 63 5.82 10.14 6.80
C GLU A 63 5.93 8.71 7.32
N LEU A 64 7.13 8.11 7.22
CA LEU A 64 7.38 6.75 7.70
C LEU A 64 7.25 6.67 9.23
N ASN A 65 7.77 7.68 9.94
CA ASN A 65 7.66 7.74 11.39
C ASN A 65 6.20 7.88 11.85
N LEU A 66 5.39 8.63 11.11
CA LEU A 66 3.96 8.75 11.37
C LEU A 66 3.27 7.41 11.25
N VAL A 67 3.52 6.65 10.18
CA VAL A 67 2.95 5.30 10.01
C VAL A 67 3.31 4.41 11.19
N LEU A 68 4.59 4.33 11.56
CA LEU A 68 5.04 3.50 12.67
C LEU A 68 4.49 3.98 14.03
N SER A 69 4.32 5.28 14.23
CA SER A 69 3.81 5.82 15.50
C SER A 69 2.36 5.42 15.80
N PHE A 70 1.60 5.01 14.77
CA PHE A 70 0.24 4.45 14.92
C PHE A 70 0.22 2.93 15.12
N LEU A 71 1.37 2.28 15.09
CA LEU A 71 1.51 0.83 15.24
C LEU A 71 2.27 0.50 16.52
N ASP A 72 1.90 -0.61 17.12
CA ASP A 72 2.70 -1.30 18.11
C ASP A 72 3.29 -2.54 17.42
N THR A 73 4.61 -2.54 17.24
CA THR A 73 5.37 -3.55 16.51
C THR A 73 6.29 -4.29 17.47
N PRO A 74 5.77 -5.24 18.27
CA PRO A 74 6.60 -5.99 19.20
C PRO A 74 7.54 -6.90 18.44
N ARG A 75 8.74 -7.16 18.96
CA ARG A 75 9.69 -8.12 18.36
C ARG A 75 9.08 -9.51 18.17
N PHE A 76 8.23 -9.90 19.12
CA PHE A 76 7.48 -11.15 19.08
C PHE A 76 6.01 -10.88 19.37
N GLY A 77 5.15 -11.42 18.51
CA GLY A 77 3.71 -11.30 18.67
C GLY A 77 3.06 -10.49 17.55
N MET A 78 1.78 -10.25 17.71
CA MET A 78 0.96 -9.65 16.67
C MET A 78 1.19 -8.14 16.62
N VAL A 79 1.40 -7.60 15.42
CA VAL A 79 1.37 -6.15 15.19
C VAL A 79 -0.02 -5.64 15.52
N THR A 80 -0.12 -4.57 16.31
CA THR A 80 -1.41 -3.94 16.62
C THR A 80 -1.41 -2.47 16.25
N ALA A 81 -2.58 -1.88 16.08
CA ALA A 81 -2.70 -0.44 15.91
C ALA A 81 -3.00 0.23 17.24
N ARG A 82 -2.50 1.45 17.42
CA ARG A 82 -2.97 2.39 18.46
C ARG A 82 -4.37 2.89 18.11
N ARG A 83 -5.37 2.05 18.38
CA ARG A 83 -6.74 2.22 17.86
C ARG A 83 -7.42 3.50 18.32
N ASP A 84 -7.19 3.91 19.56
CA ASP A 84 -7.83 5.10 20.11
C ASP A 84 -7.20 6.37 19.53
N ASP A 85 -5.89 6.38 19.30
CA ASP A 85 -5.22 7.45 18.59
C ASP A 85 -5.67 7.50 17.12
N LEU A 86 -5.77 6.35 16.45
CA LEU A 86 -6.22 6.27 15.05
C LEU A 86 -7.66 6.80 14.87
N LYS A 87 -8.55 6.53 15.83
CA LYS A 87 -9.93 7.07 15.84
C LYS A 87 -9.98 8.57 16.13
N SER A 88 -9.07 9.06 16.97
CA SER A 88 -9.01 10.47 17.39
C SER A 88 -8.30 11.35 16.37
N ALA A 89 -7.45 10.76 15.52
CA ALA A 89 -6.73 11.45 14.46
C ALA A 89 -7.68 12.07 13.42
N ALA A 90 -7.23 13.16 12.82
CA ALA A 90 -7.92 13.75 11.69
C ALA A 90 -8.06 12.74 10.55
N ARG A 91 -9.21 12.76 9.86
CA ARG A 91 -9.57 11.78 8.83
C ARG A 91 -8.49 11.56 7.76
N HIS A 92 -7.78 12.61 7.34
CA HIS A 92 -6.74 12.50 6.32
C HIS A 92 -5.48 11.80 6.84
N ILE A 93 -5.13 11.98 8.12
CA ILE A 93 -4.01 11.28 8.76
C ILE A 93 -4.35 9.80 8.92
N SER A 94 -5.53 9.49 9.46
CA SER A 94 -5.94 8.10 9.61
C SER A 94 -6.11 7.39 8.28
N ALA A 95 -6.64 8.07 7.25
CA ALA A 95 -6.68 7.55 5.88
C ALA A 95 -5.27 7.27 5.34
N PHE A 96 -4.34 8.22 5.47
CA PHE A 96 -2.94 8.04 5.04
C PHE A 96 -2.31 6.81 5.70
N VAL A 97 -2.39 6.68 7.02
CA VAL A 97 -1.81 5.55 7.77
C VAL A 97 -2.44 4.22 7.34
N VAL A 98 -3.77 4.18 7.27
CA VAL A 98 -4.52 2.98 6.91
C VAL A 98 -4.20 2.52 5.48
N GLU A 99 -4.14 3.45 4.52
CA GLU A 99 -3.78 3.16 3.13
C GLU A 99 -2.32 2.73 3.00
N SER A 100 -1.40 3.42 3.68
CA SER A 100 0.03 3.11 3.74
C SER A 100 0.28 1.68 4.22
N VAL A 101 -0.36 1.29 5.32
CA VAL A 101 -0.28 -0.07 5.86
C VAL A 101 -0.95 -1.09 4.94
N GLY A 102 -2.08 -0.73 4.32
CA GLY A 102 -2.74 -1.59 3.34
C GLY A 102 -1.85 -1.95 2.15
N MET A 103 -1.13 -0.97 1.59
CA MET A 103 -0.19 -1.22 0.49
C MET A 103 1.03 -2.03 0.92
N GLY A 104 1.60 -1.71 2.09
CA GLY A 104 2.70 -2.49 2.67
C GLY A 104 2.31 -3.95 2.90
N MET A 105 1.11 -4.20 3.44
CA MET A 105 0.62 -5.55 3.68
C MET A 105 0.30 -6.31 2.39
N LEU A 106 -0.22 -5.64 1.35
CA LEU A 106 -0.34 -6.26 0.03
C LEU A 106 1.03 -6.75 -0.46
N THR A 107 2.07 -5.92 -0.34
CA THR A 107 3.44 -6.26 -0.74
C THR A 107 3.99 -7.44 0.06
N ALA A 108 3.84 -7.41 1.39
CA ALA A 108 4.25 -8.50 2.27
C ALA A 108 3.52 -9.81 1.93
N THR A 109 2.21 -9.76 1.68
CA THR A 109 1.43 -10.94 1.30
C THR A 109 1.82 -11.47 -0.08
N MET A 110 2.17 -10.61 -1.04
CA MET A 110 2.69 -11.05 -2.33
C MET A 110 4.00 -11.84 -2.19
N ARG A 111 4.89 -11.40 -1.31
CA ARG A 111 6.15 -12.10 -1.03
C ARG A 111 5.93 -13.43 -0.30
N ASP A 112 5.08 -13.44 0.72
CA ASP A 112 4.85 -14.61 1.56
C ASP A 112 3.97 -15.67 0.87
N PHE A 113 2.79 -15.28 0.38
CA PHE A 113 1.80 -16.21 -0.17
C PHE A 113 2.11 -16.59 -1.63
N TYR A 114 2.40 -15.60 -2.48
CA TYR A 114 2.69 -15.85 -3.90
C TYR A 114 4.18 -16.13 -4.17
N GLN A 115 5.03 -16.12 -3.14
CA GLN A 115 6.47 -16.30 -3.27
C GLN A 115 7.08 -15.34 -4.29
N TRP A 116 6.55 -14.13 -4.39
CA TRP A 116 7.05 -13.13 -5.33
C TRP A 116 8.48 -12.73 -4.94
N THR A 117 9.43 -13.05 -5.81
CA THR A 117 10.88 -12.85 -5.59
C THR A 117 11.38 -11.50 -6.07
N GLY A 118 10.50 -10.64 -6.58
CA GLY A 118 10.85 -9.32 -7.06
C GLY A 118 11.24 -8.34 -5.96
N ASP A 119 11.89 -7.28 -6.41
CA ASP A 119 12.33 -6.16 -5.60
C ASP A 119 11.59 -4.88 -6.02
N HIS A 120 12.09 -3.74 -5.54
CA HIS A 120 11.61 -2.41 -5.88
C HIS A 120 11.60 -2.11 -7.39
N ASP A 121 12.52 -2.64 -8.21
CA ASP A 121 12.50 -2.48 -9.67
C ASP A 121 11.35 -3.26 -10.31
N HIS A 122 10.88 -4.30 -9.63
CA HIS A 122 9.78 -5.14 -10.11
C HIS A 122 8.43 -4.71 -9.53
N LEU A 123 8.38 -3.61 -8.77
CA LEU A 123 7.17 -3.10 -8.14
C LEU A 123 6.79 -1.73 -8.68
N GLU A 124 5.63 -1.65 -9.30
CA GLU A 124 5.15 -0.43 -9.94
C GLU A 124 3.84 0.03 -9.33
N HIS A 125 3.64 1.34 -9.20
CA HIS A 125 2.34 1.90 -8.80
C HIS A 125 1.57 2.33 -10.05
N PHE A 126 0.28 2.04 -10.13
CA PHE A 126 -0.50 2.26 -11.35
C PHE A 126 -0.73 3.73 -11.69
N ASP A 127 -0.70 4.62 -10.70
CA ASP A 127 -0.70 6.07 -10.94
C ASP A 127 0.62 6.58 -11.52
N ALA A 128 1.62 5.69 -11.58
CA ALA A 128 3.03 5.97 -11.50
C ALA A 128 3.86 5.21 -12.54
N LEU A 129 3.17 4.62 -13.52
CA LEU A 129 3.77 3.64 -14.41
C LEU A 129 4.86 4.24 -15.31
N PRO A 130 5.92 3.46 -15.59
CA PRO A 130 6.86 3.73 -16.66
C PRO A 130 6.19 4.08 -17.98
N LYS A 131 6.81 4.98 -18.75
CA LYS A 131 6.28 5.42 -20.06
C LYS A 131 6.09 4.27 -21.04
N ASP A 132 6.93 3.24 -20.96
CA ASP A 132 6.86 2.01 -21.74
C ASP A 132 5.71 1.09 -21.32
N LEU A 133 5.25 1.16 -20.06
CA LEU A 133 4.10 0.39 -19.57
C LEU A 133 2.77 1.11 -19.76
N LEU A 134 2.73 2.44 -19.82
CA LEU A 134 1.51 3.22 -20.00
C LEU A 134 0.63 2.76 -21.19
N PRO A 135 1.18 2.44 -22.40
CA PRO A 135 0.37 2.00 -23.53
C PRO A 135 -0.38 0.68 -23.28
N ALA A 136 0.17 -0.20 -22.43
CA ALA A 136 -0.41 -1.51 -22.12
C ALA A 136 -1.61 -1.41 -21.16
N TYR A 137 -1.68 -0.34 -20.36
CA TYR A 137 -2.69 -0.17 -19.32
C TYR A 137 -3.58 1.04 -19.63
N GLN A 138 -4.73 0.77 -20.25
CA GLN A 138 -5.69 1.81 -20.61
C GLN A 138 -6.24 2.50 -19.34
N LYS A 139 -6.44 3.83 -19.39
CA LYS A 139 -7.05 4.61 -18.29
C LYS A 139 -8.56 4.33 -18.08
N VAL A 140 -9.12 3.27 -18.69
CA VAL A 140 -10.57 3.00 -18.69
C VAL A 140 -10.95 2.05 -17.56
N GLY A 141 -11.78 2.56 -16.65
CA GLY A 141 -12.34 1.80 -15.54
C GLY A 141 -11.49 1.89 -14.27
N VAL A 142 -11.73 0.95 -13.37
CA VAL A 142 -11.07 0.88 -12.06
C VAL A 142 -9.65 0.38 -12.24
N ARG A 143 -8.66 1.18 -11.84
CA ARG A 143 -7.25 0.78 -11.85
C ARG A 143 -6.88 0.11 -10.52
N PRO A 144 -6.11 -1.00 -10.56
CA PRO A 144 -5.43 -1.55 -9.37
C PRO A 144 -4.44 -0.54 -8.81
N ASP A 145 -3.90 -0.80 -7.62
CA ASP A 145 -2.97 0.13 -6.95
C ASP A 145 -1.52 -0.18 -7.34
N LEU A 146 -1.12 -1.46 -7.31
CA LEU A 146 0.26 -1.91 -7.58
C LEU A 146 0.33 -2.95 -8.70
N LEU A 147 1.46 -3.03 -9.39
CA LEU A 147 1.81 -4.06 -10.37
C LEU A 147 3.11 -4.74 -9.93
N PHE A 148 3.02 -6.02 -9.62
CA PHE A 148 4.13 -6.90 -9.24
C PHE A 148 4.63 -7.63 -10.49
N ARG A 149 5.74 -7.20 -11.06
CA ARG A 149 6.35 -7.82 -12.24
C ARG A 149 7.10 -9.09 -11.86
N ASP A 150 7.12 -10.07 -12.74
CA ASP A 150 7.95 -11.27 -12.57
C ASP A 150 9.42 -10.91 -12.89
N PRO A 151 10.37 -11.10 -11.95
CA PRO A 151 11.78 -10.89 -12.22
C PRO A 151 12.35 -11.79 -13.32
N ALA A 152 11.77 -12.98 -13.54
CA ALA A 152 12.16 -13.87 -14.62
C ALA A 152 11.64 -13.42 -16.00
N GLY A 153 10.87 -12.33 -16.06
CA GLY A 153 10.41 -11.73 -17.31
C GLY A 153 9.17 -12.39 -17.92
N ALA A 154 8.34 -13.11 -17.14
CA ALA A 154 7.04 -13.55 -17.64
C ALA A 154 6.17 -12.36 -18.06
N GLU A 155 5.49 -12.48 -19.20
CA GLU A 155 4.85 -11.36 -19.93
C GLU A 155 3.78 -10.57 -19.14
N LYS A 156 3.23 -11.12 -18.06
CA LYS A 156 2.19 -10.43 -17.28
C LYS A 156 2.46 -10.58 -15.79
N GLY A 157 2.84 -9.49 -15.15
CA GLY A 157 2.89 -9.38 -13.69
C GLY A 157 1.51 -9.57 -13.06
N VAL A 158 1.45 -9.53 -11.73
CA VAL A 158 0.20 -9.56 -10.96
C VAL A 158 -0.19 -8.14 -10.59
N ALA A 159 -1.40 -7.72 -10.95
CA ALA A 159 -1.93 -6.43 -10.53
C ALA A 159 -2.64 -6.56 -9.17
N GLY A 160 -2.14 -5.86 -8.17
CA GLY A 160 -2.63 -5.91 -6.81
C GLY A 160 -3.48 -4.69 -6.45
N GLU A 161 -4.57 -4.97 -5.75
CA GLU A 161 -5.40 -3.96 -5.10
C GLU A 161 -5.22 -4.02 -3.58
N ALA A 162 -4.93 -2.88 -2.96
CA ALA A 162 -4.78 -2.74 -1.52
C ALA A 162 -5.90 -1.89 -0.93
N ARG A 163 -6.54 -2.37 0.15
CA ARG A 163 -7.50 -1.55 0.90
C ARG A 163 -7.28 -1.67 2.39
N GLY A 164 -6.80 -0.59 3.00
CA GLY A 164 -6.78 -0.46 4.45
C GLY A 164 -8.15 -0.15 5.04
N ARG A 165 -8.39 -0.62 6.26
CA ARG A 165 -9.58 -0.36 7.07
C ARG A 165 -9.18 -0.08 8.52
N SER A 166 -9.73 0.99 9.11
CA SER A 166 -9.61 1.24 10.55
C SER A 166 -10.60 0.39 11.39
N THR A 167 -11.47 -0.37 10.73
CA THR A 167 -12.44 -1.26 11.37
C THR A 167 -11.83 -2.64 11.63
N ARG A 168 -12.53 -3.45 12.45
CA ARG A 168 -12.17 -4.85 12.67
C ARG A 168 -12.54 -5.71 11.45
N PRO A 169 -11.83 -6.82 11.19
CA PRO A 169 -12.28 -7.81 10.22
C PRO A 169 -13.66 -8.36 10.63
N SER A 170 -14.46 -8.73 9.63
CA SER A 170 -15.71 -9.45 9.88
C SER A 170 -15.41 -10.79 10.57
N PRO A 171 -16.11 -11.18 11.66
CA PRO A 171 -15.96 -12.51 12.23
C PRO A 171 -16.54 -13.60 11.31
N LEU A 172 -17.36 -13.20 10.34
CA LEU A 172 -17.87 -14.12 9.34
C LEU A 172 -16.73 -14.48 8.37
N LEU A 173 -16.50 -15.77 8.19
CA LEU A 173 -15.59 -16.33 7.19
C LEU A 173 -16.19 -16.25 5.78
N LYS A 174 -16.68 -15.06 5.42
CA LYS A 174 -17.30 -14.74 4.14
C LYS A 174 -16.94 -13.30 3.75
N PRO A 175 -16.73 -13.02 2.46
CA PRO A 175 -16.47 -11.67 1.99
C PRO A 175 -17.65 -10.74 2.28
N LEU A 176 -17.33 -9.52 2.70
CA LEU A 176 -18.28 -8.43 2.81
C LEU A 176 -18.79 -8.02 1.42
N ALA A 177 -20.01 -7.47 1.36
CA ALA A 177 -20.59 -6.97 0.11
C ALA A 177 -19.67 -5.94 -0.59
N ALA A 178 -19.01 -5.08 0.18
CA ALA A 178 -18.06 -4.10 -0.34
C ALA A 178 -16.79 -4.75 -0.93
N GLN A 179 -16.29 -5.84 -0.31
CA GLN A 179 -15.17 -6.62 -0.84
C GLN A 179 -15.56 -7.26 -2.18
N ARG A 180 -16.69 -7.97 -2.23
CA ARG A 180 -17.19 -8.60 -3.46
C ARG A 180 -17.41 -7.59 -4.58
N LYS A 181 -18.09 -6.48 -4.29
CA LYS A 181 -18.33 -5.38 -5.25
C LYS A 181 -17.02 -4.79 -5.78
N ARG A 182 -15.98 -4.67 -4.94
CA ARG A 182 -14.68 -4.17 -5.38
C ARG A 182 -13.93 -5.20 -6.23
N LEU A 183 -13.98 -6.48 -5.84
CA LEU A 183 -13.39 -7.57 -6.60
C LEU A 183 -14.01 -7.67 -8.00
N ASP A 184 -15.35 -7.59 -8.12
CA ASP A 184 -16.04 -7.57 -9.43
C ASP A 184 -15.56 -6.42 -10.33
N LYS A 185 -15.29 -5.23 -9.75
CA LYS A 185 -14.76 -4.08 -10.51
C LYS A 185 -13.36 -4.35 -11.07
N ILE A 186 -12.49 -4.98 -10.27
CA ILE A 186 -11.12 -5.32 -10.66
C ILE A 186 -11.13 -6.47 -11.67
N LEU A 187 -12.03 -7.44 -11.53
CA LEU A 187 -12.23 -8.51 -12.50
C LEU A 187 -12.70 -7.95 -13.85
N GLY A 188 -13.61 -6.97 -13.86
CA GLY A 188 -13.98 -6.27 -15.07
C GLY A 188 -12.80 -5.53 -15.73
N TRP A 189 -11.89 -4.96 -14.92
CA TRP A 189 -10.63 -4.39 -15.44
C TRP A 189 -9.72 -5.48 -16.01
N SER A 190 -9.53 -6.60 -15.30
CA SER A 190 -8.74 -7.75 -15.75
C SER A 190 -9.24 -8.30 -17.09
N GLN A 191 -10.55 -8.48 -17.24
CA GLN A 191 -11.18 -8.96 -18.47
C GLN A 191 -10.88 -8.03 -19.66
N ARG A 192 -10.93 -6.71 -19.46
CA ARG A 192 -10.55 -5.71 -20.49
C ARG A 192 -9.07 -5.75 -20.86
N HIS A 193 -8.22 -6.19 -19.92
CA HIS A 193 -6.78 -6.34 -20.12
C HIS A 193 -6.39 -7.80 -20.42
N THR A 194 -7.25 -8.51 -21.15
CA THR A 194 -7.01 -9.90 -21.60
C THR A 194 -6.72 -10.84 -20.42
N TYR A 195 -7.59 -10.80 -19.41
CA TYR A 195 -7.49 -11.59 -18.19
C TYR A 195 -6.16 -11.39 -17.47
N HIS A 196 -5.76 -10.12 -17.31
CA HIS A 196 -4.56 -9.78 -16.57
C HIS A 196 -4.65 -10.36 -15.14
N PRO A 197 -3.63 -11.08 -14.65
CA PRO A 197 -3.64 -11.59 -13.29
C PRO A 197 -3.91 -10.47 -12.28
N VAL A 198 -4.83 -10.71 -11.35
CA VAL A 198 -5.18 -9.76 -10.29
C VAL A 198 -5.26 -10.46 -8.95
N THR A 199 -4.96 -9.72 -7.88
CA THR A 199 -5.26 -10.09 -6.51
C THR A 199 -5.75 -8.86 -5.74
N MET A 200 -6.35 -9.07 -4.58
CA MET A 200 -6.80 -7.98 -3.71
C MET A 200 -6.52 -8.33 -2.24
N ALA A 201 -6.00 -7.37 -1.49
CA ALA A 201 -5.79 -7.47 -0.05
C ALA A 201 -6.61 -6.40 0.68
N TRP A 202 -7.36 -6.81 1.71
CA TRP A 202 -8.01 -5.89 2.65
C TRP A 202 -7.36 -6.01 4.02
N THR A 203 -6.72 -4.94 4.47
CA THR A 203 -5.97 -4.90 5.72
C THR A 203 -6.79 -4.18 6.79
N TYR A 204 -6.88 -4.75 7.98
CA TYR A 204 -7.68 -4.24 9.08
C TYR A 204 -6.80 -3.87 10.27
N LEU A 205 -6.97 -2.65 10.77
CA LEU A 205 -6.27 -2.10 11.94
C LEU A 205 -7.18 -1.97 13.17
N GLY A 206 -8.49 -2.22 13.02
CA GLY A 206 -9.45 -2.11 14.11
C GLY A 206 -9.66 -3.37 14.93
N GLY A 207 -8.85 -4.42 14.74
CA GLY A 207 -8.93 -5.71 15.44
C GLY A 207 -8.22 -5.73 16.80
N THR A 208 -7.98 -6.93 17.31
CA THR A 208 -7.03 -7.19 18.42
C THR A 208 -5.58 -7.20 17.91
N GLY A 209 -5.39 -7.31 16.60
CA GLY A 209 -4.16 -6.99 15.91
C GLY A 209 -4.43 -6.81 14.42
N LEU A 210 -3.35 -6.71 13.66
CA LEU A 210 -3.37 -6.53 12.22
C LEU A 210 -3.87 -7.82 11.57
N SER A 211 -4.85 -7.68 10.68
CA SER A 211 -5.40 -8.81 9.93
C SER A 211 -5.52 -8.46 8.46
N VAL A 212 -5.35 -9.44 7.58
CA VAL A 212 -5.45 -9.29 6.12
C VAL A 212 -6.42 -10.32 5.56
N ASP A 213 -7.37 -9.87 4.73
CA ASP A 213 -8.14 -10.72 3.83
C ASP A 213 -7.48 -10.67 2.46
N LEU A 214 -6.83 -11.75 2.06
CA LEU A 214 -6.28 -11.94 0.71
C LEU A 214 -7.31 -12.65 -0.18
N PHE A 215 -7.54 -12.12 -1.37
CA PHE A 215 -8.45 -12.70 -2.36
C PHE A 215 -7.65 -13.29 -3.52
N ASP A 216 -7.43 -14.61 -3.48
CA ASP A 216 -6.75 -15.34 -4.55
C ASP A 216 -7.71 -15.66 -5.69
N VAL A 217 -7.41 -15.17 -6.90
CA VAL A 217 -8.35 -15.18 -8.02
C VAL A 217 -8.05 -16.32 -8.98
N VAL A 218 -9.05 -17.20 -9.16
CA VAL A 218 -9.01 -18.27 -10.15
C VAL A 218 -9.87 -17.91 -11.36
N PHE A 219 -9.19 -17.68 -12.49
CA PHE A 219 -9.85 -17.36 -13.76
C PHE A 219 -10.46 -18.58 -14.44
N PRO A 220 -11.46 -18.39 -15.33
CA PRO A 220 -11.97 -19.48 -16.14
C PRO A 220 -10.87 -19.98 -17.09
N PRO A 221 -10.88 -21.28 -17.44
CA PRO A 221 -9.97 -21.83 -18.45
C PRO A 221 -10.04 -21.04 -19.76
N PRO A 222 -8.95 -20.93 -20.54
CA PRO A 222 -8.93 -20.13 -21.78
C PRO A 222 -10.09 -20.41 -22.74
N ALA A 223 -10.51 -21.67 -22.88
CA ALA A 223 -11.63 -22.07 -23.74
C ALA A 223 -13.01 -21.52 -23.30
N GLN A 224 -13.13 -21.07 -22.05
CA GLN A 224 -14.37 -20.52 -21.48
C GLN A 224 -14.31 -18.99 -21.33
N ARG A 225 -13.22 -18.35 -21.79
CA ARG A 225 -13.02 -16.91 -21.68
C ARG A 225 -13.88 -16.16 -22.69
N ARG A 226 -14.56 -15.11 -22.23
CA ARG A 226 -15.40 -14.22 -23.05
C ARG A 226 -14.74 -12.84 -23.17
N PRO A 227 -14.75 -12.22 -24.36
CA PRO A 227 -14.26 -10.85 -24.48
C PRO A 227 -15.02 -9.93 -23.51
N ALA A 228 -14.35 -8.88 -23.02
CA ALA A 228 -15.01 -7.89 -22.20
C ALA A 228 -16.19 -7.27 -22.98
N PRO A 229 -17.35 -7.06 -22.32
CA PRO A 229 -18.44 -6.36 -22.97
C PRO A 229 -17.96 -4.98 -23.41
N SER A 230 -18.39 -4.57 -24.61
CA SER A 230 -18.05 -3.24 -25.12
C SER A 230 -18.57 -2.19 -24.12
N PRO A 231 -17.76 -1.18 -23.75
CA PRO A 231 -18.28 -0.09 -22.94
C PRO A 231 -19.49 0.51 -23.68
N PRO A 232 -20.56 0.89 -22.97
CA PRO A 232 -21.67 1.57 -23.62
C PRO A 232 -21.10 2.79 -24.38
N PRO A 233 -21.59 3.06 -25.61
CA PRO A 233 -21.15 4.23 -26.35
C PRO A 233 -21.33 5.45 -25.44
N ILE A 234 -20.27 6.28 -25.33
CA ILE A 234 -20.34 7.56 -24.63
C ILE A 234 -21.41 8.36 -25.34
N GLN A 235 -22.63 8.37 -24.81
CA GLN A 235 -23.66 9.25 -25.31
C GLN A 235 -23.18 10.67 -24.97
N PRO A 236 -23.03 11.56 -25.96
CA PRO A 236 -22.72 12.96 -25.65
C PRO A 236 -23.80 13.45 -24.69
N GLU A 237 -23.38 13.91 -23.51
CA GLU A 237 -24.30 14.54 -22.57
C GLU A 237 -25.08 15.61 -23.34
N PRO A 238 -26.42 15.61 -23.28
CA PRO A 238 -27.19 16.69 -23.90
C PRO A 238 -26.70 18.01 -23.29
N PRO A 239 -26.55 19.07 -24.10
CA PRO A 239 -26.07 20.35 -23.60
C PRO A 239 -26.94 20.73 -22.40
N VAL A 240 -26.29 21.00 -21.29
CA VAL A 240 -26.93 21.52 -20.08
C VAL A 240 -27.58 22.84 -20.48
N SER A 241 -28.88 22.79 -20.79
CA SER A 241 -29.71 23.98 -20.92
C SER A 241 -29.67 24.71 -19.60
N GLY A 242 -28.90 25.79 -19.55
CA GLY A 242 -28.81 26.68 -18.41
C GLY A 242 -30.16 27.33 -18.14
N ASN A 243 -30.98 26.67 -17.33
CA ASN A 243 -32.11 27.24 -16.63
C ASN A 243 -32.03 26.75 -15.19
N GLY A 244 -31.24 27.46 -14.37
CA GLY A 244 -31.25 27.27 -12.93
C GLY A 244 -32.59 27.71 -12.35
N PRO A 245 -33.27 26.89 -11.53
CA PRO A 245 -34.29 27.39 -10.64
C PRO A 245 -33.61 28.00 -9.40
N THR A 246 -33.86 29.28 -9.19
CA THR A 246 -33.56 30.06 -7.99
C THR A 246 -34.07 29.31 -6.75
N ARG A 247 -33.17 28.95 -5.84
CA ARG A 247 -33.51 28.35 -4.54
C ARG A 247 -33.87 29.49 -3.57
N PRO A 248 -35.06 29.50 -2.94
CA PRO A 248 -35.36 30.46 -1.88
C PRO A 248 -34.53 30.15 -0.64
N GLU A 249 -33.92 31.18 -0.06
CA GLU A 249 -33.29 31.15 1.26
C GLU A 249 -34.33 30.79 2.33
N GLN A 250 -33.99 29.81 3.18
CA GLN A 250 -34.74 29.50 4.39
C GLN A 250 -33.85 29.86 5.60
N PRO A 251 -34.35 30.63 6.59
CA PRO A 251 -33.56 31.07 7.74
C PRO A 251 -33.38 29.96 8.79
N PRO A 252 -32.39 30.09 9.69
CA PRO A 252 -32.03 29.04 10.65
C PRO A 252 -32.98 29.03 11.87
N GLY A 253 -33.44 27.84 12.25
CA GLY A 253 -34.18 27.57 13.49
C GLY A 253 -33.44 26.53 14.35
N PRO A 254 -33.67 26.52 15.67
CA PRO A 254 -32.66 26.16 16.68
C PRO A 254 -32.56 24.65 16.98
N SER A 255 -31.44 24.32 17.59
CA SER A 255 -31.01 23.01 18.10
C SER A 255 -32.02 22.35 19.02
N ASP A 256 -32.28 21.06 18.80
CA ASP A 256 -32.71 20.14 19.85
C ASP A 256 -31.80 18.91 19.88
N VAL A 257 -31.30 18.67 21.08
CA VAL A 257 -30.44 17.58 21.50
C VAL A 257 -31.31 16.34 21.69
N HIS A 258 -30.98 15.25 21.01
CA HIS A 258 -31.37 13.92 21.46
C HIS A 258 -30.22 12.93 21.25
N GLU A 259 -29.66 12.49 22.38
CA GLU A 259 -28.90 11.26 22.51
C GLU A 259 -29.74 10.06 22.06
N SER A 260 -29.19 9.23 21.19
CA SER A 260 -29.45 7.79 21.10
C SER A 260 -28.36 7.16 20.25
N GLY A 261 -27.55 6.30 20.87
CA GLY A 261 -26.49 5.56 20.19
C GLY A 261 -27.06 4.51 19.23
N LEU A 262 -26.57 4.53 17.99
CA LEU A 262 -26.70 3.45 17.03
C LEU A 262 -25.49 3.52 16.07
N GLY A 263 -24.98 2.34 15.70
CA GLY A 263 -23.74 2.16 14.95
C GLY A 263 -23.68 2.95 13.66
N VAL A 264 -22.60 3.72 13.51
CA VAL A 264 -22.27 4.36 12.24
C VAL A 264 -21.65 3.31 11.34
N GLU A 265 -22.46 2.73 10.45
CA GLU A 265 -21.95 2.19 9.19
C GLU A 265 -21.15 3.31 8.52
N GLN A 266 -19.82 3.13 8.42
CA GLN A 266 -19.02 4.00 7.56
C GLN A 266 -19.56 3.84 6.14
N PRO A 267 -20.05 4.92 5.50
CA PRO A 267 -20.47 4.82 4.12
C PRO A 267 -19.24 4.43 3.29
N ASP A 268 -19.38 3.34 2.54
CA ASP A 268 -18.53 3.00 1.41
C ASP A 268 -18.55 4.23 0.48
N ILE A 269 -17.54 5.09 0.60
CA ILE A 269 -17.30 6.18 -0.33
C ILE A 269 -16.82 5.52 -1.62
N SER A 270 -17.77 4.92 -2.33
CA SER A 270 -17.78 5.01 -3.78
C SER A 270 -17.52 6.48 -4.08
N ARG A 271 -16.36 6.80 -4.64
CA ARG A 271 -15.99 8.15 -5.09
C ARG A 271 -16.85 8.48 -6.33
N PRO A 272 -17.86 9.38 -6.20
CA PRO A 272 -18.08 10.33 -7.28
C PRO A 272 -17.99 11.80 -6.84
N SER A 273 -17.93 12.11 -5.53
CA SER A 273 -17.89 13.49 -5.04
C SER A 273 -16.48 14.08 -4.89
N GLU A 274 -15.45 13.28 -4.60
CA GLU A 274 -14.04 13.74 -4.64
C GLU A 274 -13.55 13.97 -6.08
N GLN A 275 -14.04 13.20 -7.06
CA GLN A 275 -13.73 13.45 -8.47
C GLN A 275 -14.27 14.79 -8.97
N ARG A 276 -15.34 15.35 -8.37
CA ARG A 276 -15.86 16.68 -8.74
C ARG A 276 -15.09 17.84 -8.13
N ARG A 277 -14.54 17.70 -6.92
CA ARG A 277 -13.63 18.72 -6.35
C ARG A 277 -12.23 18.65 -6.95
N ILE A 278 -11.78 17.46 -7.34
CA ILE A 278 -10.56 17.31 -8.12
C ILE A 278 -10.77 17.85 -9.54
N ARG A 279 -11.91 17.64 -10.20
CA ARG A 279 -12.16 18.20 -11.56
C ARG A 279 -12.13 19.73 -11.65
N ALA A 280 -12.56 20.46 -10.62
CA ALA A 280 -12.51 21.93 -10.65
C ALA A 280 -11.12 22.51 -10.35
N VAL A 281 -10.15 21.68 -9.94
CA VAL A 281 -8.74 22.04 -9.72
C VAL A 281 -7.81 21.31 -10.71
N ALA A 282 -8.29 20.27 -11.40
CA ALA A 282 -7.56 19.44 -12.34
C ALA A 282 -7.49 19.99 -13.77
N ASP A 283 -8.14 21.12 -14.06
CA ASP A 283 -7.86 21.87 -15.29
C ASP A 283 -6.51 22.63 -15.19
N ASP A 284 -5.82 22.58 -14.04
CA ASP A 284 -4.52 23.27 -13.83
C ASP A 284 -3.40 22.38 -13.21
N TYR A 285 -3.62 21.08 -13.00
CA TYR A 285 -2.60 20.17 -12.42
C TYR A 285 -2.68 18.74 -13.00
N ASP A 286 -1.84 18.46 -14.00
CA ASP A 286 -1.63 17.16 -14.65
C ASP A 286 -0.49 16.35 -13.98
N SER A 287 -0.62 16.03 -12.68
CA SER A 287 0.49 15.40 -11.91
C SER A 287 0.02 14.29 -10.94
N GLY A 288 0.13 13.02 -11.33
CA GLY A 288 -0.06 11.84 -10.47
C GLY A 288 1.26 11.08 -10.19
N MET A 289 1.58 10.76 -8.93
CA MET A 289 2.82 10.12 -8.41
C MET A 289 3.49 9.09 -9.35
N SER A 290 4.83 9.02 -9.44
CA SER A 290 5.66 8.04 -10.20
C SER A 290 6.53 7.20 -9.25
N LEU A 291 6.62 5.87 -9.40
CA LEU A 291 7.52 5.02 -8.59
C LEU A 291 8.85 4.68 -9.29
N SER A 292 8.88 4.47 -10.61
CA SER A 292 10.06 3.85 -11.25
C SER A 292 10.84 4.71 -12.24
N VAL A 293 10.23 5.70 -12.94
CA VAL A 293 10.92 6.34 -14.08
C VAL A 293 11.47 7.75 -13.82
N ASN A 294 11.29 8.32 -12.62
CA ASN A 294 11.94 9.57 -12.20
C ASN A 294 12.61 9.47 -10.82
N PHE A 295 13.04 8.26 -10.44
CA PHE A 295 13.60 8.03 -9.10
C PHE A 295 14.99 8.66 -8.93
N THR A 296 15.81 8.73 -9.97
CA THR A 296 17.19 9.24 -9.89
C THR A 296 17.26 10.70 -9.41
N GLY A 297 16.62 11.64 -10.12
CA GLY A 297 16.64 13.05 -9.71
C GLY A 297 15.88 13.35 -8.40
N THR A 298 14.95 12.48 -8.00
CA THR A 298 14.17 12.68 -6.77
C THR A 298 14.90 12.15 -5.54
N VAL A 299 15.61 11.03 -5.67
CA VAL A 299 16.46 10.46 -4.62
C VAL A 299 17.76 11.23 -4.43
N ASP A 300 18.27 11.87 -5.47
CA ASP A 300 19.41 12.79 -5.33
C ASP A 300 19.11 13.87 -4.29
N ASN A 301 17.92 14.49 -4.34
CA ASN A 301 17.54 15.47 -3.32
C ASN A 301 17.34 14.85 -1.93
N LEU A 302 16.86 13.59 -1.84
CA LEU A 302 16.82 12.87 -0.56
C LEU A 302 18.22 12.72 0.02
N TYR A 303 19.18 12.28 -0.80
CA TYR A 303 20.57 12.13 -0.38
C TYR A 303 21.17 13.47 0.05
N GLU A 304 20.99 14.53 -0.75
CA GLU A 304 21.53 15.85 -0.47
C GLU A 304 20.98 16.49 0.81
N THR A 305 19.70 16.24 1.11
CA THR A 305 19.03 16.76 2.31
C THR A 305 19.13 15.85 3.53
N ALA A 306 19.65 14.63 3.38
CA ALA A 306 19.84 13.70 4.48
C ALA A 306 20.98 14.16 5.42
N PRO A 307 20.84 14.02 6.75
CA PRO A 307 21.93 14.28 7.68
C PRO A 307 23.20 13.52 7.31
N ALA A 308 24.36 14.16 7.44
CA ALA A 308 25.63 13.47 7.24
C ALA A 308 25.78 12.34 8.29
N GLY A 309 26.02 11.12 7.82
CA GLY A 309 26.30 9.98 8.70
C GLY A 309 27.66 10.12 9.37
N GLY A 310 27.86 9.41 10.47
CA GLY A 310 29.17 9.28 11.11
C GLY A 310 30.20 8.61 10.18
N PRO A 311 31.50 8.67 10.50
CA PRO A 311 32.56 8.06 9.69
C PRO A 311 32.44 6.53 9.57
N GLU A 312 31.79 5.90 10.56
CA GLU A 312 31.53 4.46 10.61
C GLU A 312 30.27 4.06 9.82
N GLN A 313 29.45 5.03 9.42
CA GLN A 313 28.16 4.83 8.74
C GLN A 313 28.35 4.51 7.25
N VAL A 314 28.96 3.37 6.97
CA VAL A 314 29.36 2.92 5.63
C VAL A 314 28.67 1.59 5.28
N LEU A 315 28.23 1.45 4.03
CA LEU A 315 27.72 0.21 3.45
C LEU A 315 28.24 0.07 2.01
N ASP A 316 28.72 -1.11 1.64
CA ASP A 316 29.36 -1.37 0.34
C ASP A 316 30.51 -0.39 -0.01
N GLY A 317 31.24 0.08 1.02
CA GLY A 317 32.30 1.08 0.86
C GLY A 317 31.79 2.52 0.62
N ALA A 318 30.48 2.75 0.58
CA ALA A 318 29.87 4.05 0.41
C ALA A 318 29.32 4.61 1.74
N GLN A 319 29.48 5.93 1.94
CA GLN A 319 28.94 6.60 3.13
C GLN A 319 27.42 6.74 3.04
N VAL A 320 26.71 6.17 4.00
CA VAL A 320 25.27 6.30 4.15
C VAL A 320 24.96 7.63 4.86
N ARG A 321 24.04 8.42 4.30
CA ARG A 321 23.47 9.59 4.96
C ARG A 321 22.11 9.25 5.57
N GLY A 322 21.76 9.88 6.68
CA GLY A 322 20.52 9.63 7.40
C GLY A 322 20.72 9.53 8.90
N ASP A 323 19.62 9.54 9.65
CA ASP A 323 19.58 9.42 11.10
C ASP A 323 18.40 8.60 11.60
N TRP A 324 18.46 8.31 12.90
CA TRP A 324 17.42 7.60 13.64
C TRP A 324 16.38 8.56 14.19
N VAL A 325 15.16 8.06 14.32
CA VAL A 325 14.01 8.73 14.92
C VAL A 325 13.18 7.70 15.70
N SER A 326 12.63 8.11 16.85
CA SER A 326 11.70 7.28 17.60
C SER A 326 10.28 7.39 17.03
N ALA A 327 9.55 6.28 17.02
CA ALA A 327 8.14 6.21 16.62
C ALA A 327 7.20 6.66 17.76
N ASP A 328 7.52 7.78 18.38
CA ASP A 328 6.90 8.28 19.61
C ASP A 328 6.00 9.50 19.40
N LEU A 329 5.62 9.82 18.15
CA LEU A 329 4.81 11.00 17.82
C LEU A 329 3.44 11.02 18.53
N LEU A 330 2.94 9.85 18.96
CA LEU A 330 1.65 9.68 19.64
C LEU A 330 1.82 9.27 21.11
N GLY A 331 3.04 9.34 21.65
CA GLY A 331 3.39 8.89 22.99
C GLY A 331 4.44 7.78 22.97
N ALA A 332 4.95 7.44 24.15
CA ALA A 332 6.11 6.56 24.33
C ALA A 332 6.10 5.32 23.43
N SER A 333 7.21 5.07 22.73
CA SER A 333 7.38 3.95 21.81
C SER A 333 8.76 3.38 21.97
N THR A 334 8.85 2.05 21.93
CA THR A 334 10.10 1.30 21.90
C THR A 334 10.53 0.99 20.46
N THR A 335 9.88 1.58 19.46
CA THR A 335 10.25 1.39 18.06
C THR A 335 11.10 2.56 17.58
N GLN A 336 12.26 2.24 16.99
CA GLN A 336 13.16 3.21 16.37
C GLN A 336 13.18 2.97 14.86
N LEU A 337 13.16 4.04 14.08
CA LEU A 337 13.25 4.02 12.63
C LEU A 337 14.52 4.74 12.18
N PHE A 338 15.27 4.10 11.29
CA PHE A 338 16.32 4.71 10.51
C PHE A 338 15.89 4.78 9.06
N LEU A 339 16.02 5.97 8.47
CA LEU A 339 15.95 6.16 7.03
C LEU A 339 17.34 6.55 6.56
N GLY A 340 18.00 5.67 5.82
CA GLY A 340 19.29 5.93 5.18
C GLY A 340 19.14 6.17 3.69
N VAL A 341 20.10 6.89 3.11
CA VAL A 341 20.22 7.10 1.67
C VAL A 341 21.67 6.88 1.26
N LEU A 342 21.89 6.02 0.28
CA LEU A 342 23.17 5.77 -0.35
C LEU A 342 23.43 6.77 -1.49
N PRO A 343 24.70 7.10 -1.77
CA PRO A 343 25.05 7.95 -2.92
C PRO A 343 24.71 7.27 -4.24
N GLU A 344 24.87 5.94 -4.31
CA GLU A 344 24.62 5.10 -5.48
C GLU A 344 23.87 3.85 -5.05
N GLU A 345 23.26 3.15 -6.00
CA GLU A 345 22.62 1.87 -5.69
C GLU A 345 23.67 0.85 -5.25
N PRO A 346 23.37 0.02 -4.24
CA PRO A 346 24.27 -1.04 -3.80
C PRO A 346 24.47 -2.07 -4.92
N SER A 347 25.62 -2.74 -4.90
CA SER A 347 25.92 -3.80 -5.86
C SER A 347 24.85 -4.88 -5.89
N THR A 348 24.59 -5.47 -7.06
CA THR A 348 23.63 -6.57 -7.21
C THR A 348 23.92 -7.75 -6.27
N THR A 349 25.20 -8.02 -6.00
CA THR A 349 25.64 -9.03 -5.03
C THR A 349 25.25 -8.67 -3.59
N LEU A 350 25.35 -7.41 -3.18
CA LEU A 350 24.89 -6.97 -1.88
C LEU A 350 23.36 -7.08 -1.78
N GLN A 351 22.63 -6.60 -2.80
CA GLN A 351 21.18 -6.70 -2.84
C GLN A 351 20.69 -8.15 -2.74
N GLN A 352 21.33 -9.07 -3.47
CA GLN A 352 20.99 -10.49 -3.40
C GLN A 352 21.23 -11.07 -2.00
N ARG A 353 22.36 -10.74 -1.36
CA ARG A 353 22.66 -11.19 0.02
C ARG A 353 21.62 -10.68 1.03
N ILE A 354 21.21 -9.41 0.92
CA ILE A 354 20.18 -8.83 1.78
C ILE A 354 18.87 -9.61 1.63
N ARG A 355 18.47 -9.94 0.40
CA ARG A 355 17.25 -10.74 0.13
C ARG A 355 17.33 -12.15 0.71
N GLU A 356 18.43 -12.85 0.47
CA GLU A 356 18.65 -14.21 1.00
C GLU A 356 18.58 -14.21 2.53
N ARG A 357 19.20 -13.21 3.17
CA ARG A 357 19.19 -13.04 4.64
C ARG A 357 17.84 -12.66 5.21
N ARG A 358 17.00 -11.92 4.47
CA ARG A 358 15.64 -11.59 4.90
C ARG A 358 14.79 -12.84 5.10
N THR A 359 14.99 -13.84 4.24
CA THR A 359 14.27 -15.13 4.33
C THR A 359 14.87 -16.10 5.35
N ASP A 360 15.94 -15.72 6.05
CA ASP A 360 16.60 -16.56 7.05
C ASP A 360 15.72 -16.71 8.31
N PRO A 361 15.25 -17.93 8.64
CA PRO A 361 14.43 -18.17 9.81
C PRO A 361 15.14 -17.79 11.13
N GLU A 362 16.47 -17.86 11.20
CA GLU A 362 17.24 -17.53 12.40
C GLU A 362 17.16 -16.03 12.73
N ARG A 363 16.96 -15.18 11.70
CA ARG A 363 16.82 -13.72 11.85
C ARG A 363 15.40 -13.26 12.12
N SER A 364 14.42 -14.15 12.06
CA SER A 364 13.05 -13.83 12.48
C SER A 364 12.98 -13.37 13.95
N ALA A 365 13.99 -13.70 14.76
CA ALA A 365 14.12 -13.24 16.13
C ALA A 365 14.94 -11.94 16.27
N ASP A 366 15.46 -11.33 15.21
CA ASP A 366 16.31 -10.15 15.36
C ASP A 366 15.53 -8.93 15.88
N ARG A 367 16.19 -8.18 16.76
CA ARG A 367 15.68 -6.92 17.29
C ARG A 367 15.70 -5.81 16.23
N VAL A 368 16.69 -5.86 15.34
CA VAL A 368 16.90 -4.89 14.27
C VAL A 368 16.57 -5.56 12.96
N GLN A 369 15.57 -5.04 12.26
CA GLN A 369 15.22 -5.41 10.90
C GLN A 369 15.74 -4.33 9.96
N ALA A 370 16.36 -4.70 8.85
CA ALA A 370 16.87 -3.74 7.88
C ALA A 370 16.69 -4.28 6.46
N ASP A 371 16.39 -3.40 5.52
CA ASP A 371 16.31 -3.72 4.11
C ASP A 371 16.76 -2.51 3.25
N VAL A 372 17.04 -2.76 1.97
CA VAL A 372 17.49 -1.75 1.02
C VAL A 372 16.61 -1.76 -0.23
N PHE A 373 16.06 -0.59 -0.55
CA PHE A 373 15.16 -0.36 -1.67
C PHE A 373 15.79 0.70 -2.60
N GLY A 374 16.45 0.24 -3.66
CA GLY A 374 17.33 1.06 -4.49
C GLY A 374 18.44 1.65 -3.64
N ARG A 375 18.44 2.97 -3.49
CA ARG A 375 19.40 3.71 -2.64
C ARG A 375 18.91 3.90 -1.21
N LEU A 376 17.66 3.58 -0.89
CA LEU A 376 17.09 3.82 0.43
C LEU A 376 17.35 2.65 1.35
N ILE A 377 17.79 2.94 2.57
CA ILE A 377 17.92 1.96 3.65
C ILE A 377 16.79 2.23 4.62
N VAL A 378 15.99 1.21 4.93
CA VAL A 378 14.99 1.29 6.01
C VAL A 378 15.39 0.29 7.06
N ALA A 379 15.76 0.76 8.24
CA ALA A 379 16.00 -0.09 9.39
C ALA A 379 15.06 0.26 10.54
N VAL A 380 14.56 -0.77 11.21
CA VAL A 380 13.63 -0.66 12.33
C VAL A 380 14.19 -1.46 13.49
N SER A 381 14.41 -0.80 14.62
CA SER A 381 14.70 -1.48 15.89
C SER A 381 13.41 -1.62 16.68
N LEU A 382 13.07 -2.86 17.01
CA LEU A 382 11.91 -3.23 17.81
C LEU A 382 12.32 -3.34 19.29
N ASP A 383 11.42 -3.02 20.20
CA ASP A 383 11.63 -3.15 21.65
C ASP A 383 12.95 -2.49 22.14
N SER A 384 13.22 -1.27 21.68
CA SER A 384 14.37 -0.43 22.05
C SER A 384 14.06 1.03 22.34
N ASP A 385 14.47 1.47 23.53
CA ASP A 385 14.43 2.88 23.93
C ASP A 385 15.57 3.72 23.33
N SER A 386 16.58 3.07 22.72
CA SER A 386 17.68 3.77 22.07
C SER A 386 17.95 3.23 20.67
N PRO A 387 18.42 4.08 19.73
CA PRO A 387 18.92 3.61 18.45
C PRO A 387 20.02 2.53 18.61
N PRO A 388 19.99 1.45 17.81
CA PRO A 388 21.11 0.51 17.77
C PRO A 388 22.33 1.18 17.14
N ARG A 389 23.51 0.59 17.34
CA ARG A 389 24.71 1.08 16.67
C ARG A 389 24.68 0.76 15.18
N TRP A 390 25.42 1.53 14.39
CA TRP A 390 25.46 1.30 12.94
C TRP A 390 26.01 -0.08 12.59
N GLU A 391 26.99 -0.61 13.34
CA GLU A 391 27.54 -1.93 13.08
C GLU A 391 26.46 -3.01 13.14
N GLU A 392 25.51 -2.88 14.05
CA GLU A 392 24.37 -3.80 14.12
C GLU A 392 23.56 -3.74 12.83
N VAL A 393 23.24 -2.56 12.30
CA VAL A 393 22.53 -2.42 11.02
C VAL A 393 23.35 -2.99 9.87
N ALA A 394 24.63 -2.64 9.78
CA ALA A 394 25.54 -3.08 8.74
C ALA A 394 25.71 -4.61 8.74
N ASP A 395 25.76 -5.26 9.91
CA ASP A 395 25.78 -6.72 10.04
C ASP A 395 24.52 -7.38 9.47
N ARG A 396 23.40 -6.67 9.47
CA ARG A 396 22.15 -7.18 8.88
C ARG A 396 22.13 -6.99 7.37
N LEU A 397 22.77 -5.94 6.88
CA LEU A 397 22.82 -5.58 5.46
C LEU A 397 24.01 -6.18 4.68
N SER A 398 25.07 -6.65 5.35
CA SER A 398 26.32 -7.14 4.72
C SER A 398 26.30 -8.57 4.20
#